data_AF-B5JLY6-F1
#
_entry.id   AF-B5JLY6-F1
#
_cell.length_a   1.000
_cell.length_b   1.000
_cell.length_c   1.000
_cell.angle_alpha   90.00
_cell.angle_beta   90.00
_cell.angle_gamma   90.00
#
_symmetry.space_group_name_H-M   'P 1'
#
loop_
_entity.id
_entity.type
_entity.pdbx_description
1 polymer ?
#
loop_
_entity_poly.entity_id
_entity_poly.type
_entity_poly.pdbx_seq_one_letter_code
_entity_poly.pdbx_strand_id
1 'polypeptide(L)'
;MLKLDRWAFAKGWREDRRCLALVGLAFAVVLTGCDSTESAIRENEEAMARQQARMEKQSELERLIVAEARAWDTLEPLMREGANYQEDETFGYIGAAFVTERFYPERLIGTARSSNLGPYISVSQVFPGSPADLAGLMPGDRLLSINGTRMPRWDRAARFASVKVKRLFKPDELNVIEVSRKGKVFKAQVEARKAAYYAVAVSNERVSDMRADGEMVWLSLDLVEGVTDPNNFAYACAYVLAQNIMRHPEKRRKNQWMGQVLDIAAQTGGITTTGALGNFSGRRYHWAFSVEADLVALYLLSAVGYDVSAYPNFWQKQLVLSSKRGSLEPRDRERLEIMHQVIRSIDGKKARGAFIFPEEYLAGDTSEIQLKKFAASSDKNASMYSN
;
A
#
# COMPACT_ATOMS: atom_id res chain seq x y z
N MET A 1 -71.75 -65.67 -43.42
CA MET A 1 -73.02 -65.21 -42.80
C MET A 1 -73.27 -66.13 -41.61
N LEU A 2 -73.49 -65.57 -40.40
CA LEU A 2 -73.69 -66.27 -39.09
C LEU A 2 -72.44 -67.02 -38.58
N LYS A 3 -72.11 -67.16 -37.30
CA LYS A 3 -72.47 -66.63 -35.95
C LYS A 3 -71.40 -67.29 -35.05
N LEU A 4 -70.93 -66.67 -33.97
CA LEU A 4 -70.50 -67.42 -32.78
C LEU A 4 -70.44 -66.52 -31.55
N ASP A 5 -71.05 -67.04 -30.49
CA ASP A 5 -71.48 -66.38 -29.27
C ASP A 5 -70.34 -66.11 -28.28
N ARG A 6 -70.58 -65.05 -27.49
CA ARG A 6 -69.91 -64.76 -26.22
C ARG A 6 -70.33 -65.81 -25.20
N TRP A 7 -69.42 -66.23 -24.30
CA TRP A 7 -69.59 -66.22 -22.84
C TRP A 7 -68.38 -66.86 -22.13
N ALA A 8 -68.11 -66.34 -20.93
CA ALA A 8 -67.20 -66.83 -19.89
C ALA A 8 -65.69 -66.62 -20.07
N PHE A 9 -65.17 -65.50 -19.54
CA PHE A 9 -64.24 -65.54 -18.39
C PHE A 9 -64.10 -64.13 -17.80
N ALA A 10 -65.00 -63.82 -16.86
CA ALA A 10 -64.88 -62.67 -15.97
C ALA A 10 -64.92 -63.20 -14.53
N LYS A 11 -63.73 -63.40 -13.94
CA LYS A 11 -63.53 -63.54 -12.48
C LYS A 11 -62.03 -63.44 -12.21
N GLY A 12 -61.59 -62.31 -11.65
CA GLY A 12 -60.20 -62.14 -11.21
C GLY A 12 -59.66 -60.72 -11.10
N TRP A 13 -60.43 -59.67 -11.40
CA TRP A 13 -59.87 -58.30 -11.57
C TRP A 13 -60.48 -57.21 -10.68
N ARG A 14 -61.14 -57.57 -9.57
CA ARG A 14 -61.86 -56.59 -8.73
C ARG A 14 -61.31 -56.34 -7.32
N GLU A 15 -60.27 -57.07 -6.88
CA GLU A 15 -59.64 -56.84 -5.57
C GLU A 15 -58.33 -56.02 -5.62
N ASP A 16 -57.65 -55.93 -6.78
CA ASP A 16 -56.34 -55.26 -6.86
C ASP A 16 -56.35 -53.73 -6.90
N ARG A 17 -57.48 -53.09 -7.23
CA ARG A 17 -57.50 -51.63 -7.43
C ARG A 17 -57.40 -50.81 -6.14
N ARG A 18 -57.77 -51.37 -4.98
CA ARG A 18 -57.67 -50.68 -3.69
C ARG A 18 -56.27 -50.82 -3.08
N CYS A 19 -55.60 -51.96 -3.26
CA CYS A 19 -54.20 -52.16 -2.87
C CYS A 19 -53.24 -51.33 -3.75
N LEU A 20 -53.47 -51.27 -5.07
CA LEU A 20 -52.64 -50.45 -5.97
C LEU A 20 -52.78 -48.94 -5.72
N ALA A 21 -53.97 -48.46 -5.31
CA ALA A 21 -54.18 -47.05 -4.98
C ALA A 21 -53.51 -46.65 -3.66
N LEU A 22 -53.52 -47.51 -2.63
CA LEU A 22 -52.85 -47.27 -1.35
C LEU A 22 -51.33 -47.41 -1.44
N VAL A 23 -50.83 -48.36 -2.24
CA VAL A 23 -49.40 -48.52 -2.53
C VAL A 23 -48.88 -47.35 -3.38
N GLY A 24 -49.64 -46.88 -4.36
CA GLY A 24 -49.28 -45.70 -5.17
C GLY A 24 -49.24 -44.39 -4.37
N LEU A 25 -50.16 -44.20 -3.41
CA LEU A 25 -50.17 -43.01 -2.55
C LEU A 25 -49.02 -43.04 -1.52
N ALA A 26 -48.67 -44.21 -0.99
CA ALA A 26 -47.49 -44.37 -0.13
C ALA A 26 -46.17 -44.18 -0.88
N PHE A 27 -46.08 -44.62 -2.14
CA PHE A 27 -44.88 -44.42 -2.98
C PHE A 27 -44.69 -42.94 -3.38
N ALA A 28 -45.77 -42.20 -3.63
CA ALA A 28 -45.70 -40.76 -3.92
C ALA A 28 -45.25 -39.93 -2.71
N VAL A 29 -45.61 -40.31 -1.48
CA VAL A 29 -45.17 -39.64 -0.24
C VAL A 29 -43.71 -39.95 0.09
N VAL A 30 -43.22 -41.16 -0.22
CA VAL A 30 -41.80 -41.52 -0.02
C VAL A 30 -40.88 -40.86 -1.06
N LEU A 31 -41.32 -40.73 -2.32
CA LEU A 31 -40.52 -40.06 -3.36
C LEU A 31 -40.47 -38.53 -3.20
N THR A 32 -41.53 -37.90 -2.72
CA THR A 32 -41.52 -36.45 -2.40
C THR A 32 -40.74 -36.14 -1.12
N GLY A 33 -40.69 -37.08 -0.17
CA GLY A 33 -39.88 -36.96 1.05
C GLY A 33 -38.38 -36.89 0.76
N CYS A 34 -37.83 -37.78 -0.08
CA CYS A 34 -36.40 -37.81 -0.39
C CYS A 34 -35.92 -36.56 -1.17
N ASP A 35 -36.70 -36.08 -2.14
CA ASP A 35 -36.37 -34.89 -2.95
C ASP A 35 -36.40 -33.60 -2.09
N SER A 36 -37.33 -33.53 -1.13
CA SER A 36 -37.38 -32.42 -0.17
C SER A 36 -36.22 -32.41 0.84
N THR A 37 -35.74 -33.58 1.26
CA THR A 37 -34.58 -33.69 2.16
C THR A 37 -33.27 -33.37 1.47
N GLU A 38 -33.08 -33.80 0.22
CA GLU A 38 -31.87 -33.51 -0.56
C GLU A 38 -31.81 -32.03 -0.95
N SER A 39 -32.96 -31.41 -1.30
CA SER A 39 -33.06 -29.96 -1.50
C SER A 39 -32.77 -29.18 -0.21
N ALA A 40 -33.29 -29.60 0.93
CA ALA A 40 -33.03 -28.95 2.22
C ALA A 40 -31.57 -29.08 2.68
N ILE A 41 -30.92 -30.22 2.42
CA ILE A 41 -29.49 -30.41 2.67
C ILE A 41 -28.67 -29.47 1.79
N ARG A 42 -28.96 -29.42 0.48
CA ARG A 42 -28.27 -28.51 -0.45
C ARG A 42 -28.46 -27.04 -0.07
N GLU A 43 -29.67 -26.64 0.32
CA GLU A 43 -29.95 -25.28 0.80
C GLU A 43 -29.16 -24.93 2.06
N ASN A 44 -29.04 -25.87 2.99
CA ASN A 44 -28.21 -25.69 4.20
C ASN A 44 -26.71 -25.62 3.85
N GLU A 45 -26.21 -26.49 2.98
CA GLU A 45 -24.82 -26.46 2.52
C GLU A 45 -24.49 -25.13 1.82
N GLU A 46 -25.37 -24.65 0.95
CA GLU A 46 -25.24 -23.34 0.31
C GLU A 46 -25.28 -22.19 1.33
N ALA A 47 -26.18 -22.26 2.31
CA ALA A 47 -26.26 -21.25 3.37
C ALA A 47 -24.98 -21.21 4.22
N MET A 48 -24.46 -22.39 4.60
CA MET A 48 -23.20 -22.53 5.32
C MET A 48 -22.01 -22.02 4.49
N ALA A 49 -21.94 -22.34 3.20
CA ALA A 49 -20.91 -21.82 2.30
C ALA A 49 -20.98 -20.29 2.16
N ARG A 50 -22.19 -19.72 2.04
CA ARG A 50 -22.38 -18.26 2.02
C ARG A 50 -21.98 -17.60 3.35
N GLN A 51 -22.27 -18.24 4.48
CA GLN A 51 -21.86 -17.76 5.80
C GLN A 51 -20.34 -17.80 5.94
N GLN A 52 -19.71 -18.91 5.56
CA GLN A 52 -18.26 -19.08 5.59
C GLN A 52 -17.56 -18.02 4.72
N ALA A 53 -18.02 -17.82 3.48
CA ALA A 53 -17.49 -16.80 2.58
C ALA A 53 -17.65 -15.37 3.14
N ARG A 54 -18.73 -15.09 3.89
CA ARG A 54 -18.90 -13.79 4.57
C ARG A 54 -17.89 -13.61 5.70
N MET A 55 -17.68 -14.63 6.52
CA MET A 55 -16.72 -14.61 7.62
C MET A 55 -15.29 -14.43 7.11
N GLU A 56 -14.92 -15.13 6.02
CA GLU A 56 -13.62 -14.99 5.37
C GLU A 56 -13.39 -13.56 4.88
N LYS A 57 -14.37 -12.98 4.16
CA LYS A 57 -14.26 -11.58 3.71
C LYS A 57 -14.18 -10.59 4.87
N GLN A 58 -14.89 -10.84 5.97
CA GLN A 58 -14.83 -9.98 7.16
C GLN A 58 -13.45 -10.02 7.81
N SER A 59 -12.90 -11.23 8.00
CA SER A 59 -11.56 -11.43 8.54
C SER A 59 -10.50 -10.82 7.64
N GLU A 60 -10.66 -10.93 6.32
CA GLU A 60 -9.75 -10.33 5.35
C GLU A 60 -9.75 -8.79 5.45
N LEU A 61 -10.93 -8.16 5.47
CA LEU A 61 -11.06 -6.72 5.64
C LEU A 61 -10.44 -6.25 6.95
N GLU A 62 -10.67 -6.98 8.05
CA GLU A 62 -10.10 -6.66 9.36
C GLU A 62 -8.56 -6.70 9.33
N ARG A 63 -7.97 -7.73 8.70
CA ARG A 63 -6.51 -7.80 8.51
C ARG A 63 -5.97 -6.62 7.71
N LEU A 64 -6.65 -6.22 6.64
CA LEU A 64 -6.25 -5.05 5.85
C LEU A 64 -6.29 -3.77 6.70
N ILE A 65 -7.35 -3.55 7.48
CA ILE A 65 -7.48 -2.37 8.35
C ILE A 65 -6.37 -2.34 9.42
N VAL A 66 -6.09 -3.48 10.06
CA VAL A 66 -5.02 -3.59 11.07
C VAL A 66 -3.65 -3.35 10.45
N ALA A 67 -3.40 -3.89 9.26
CA ALA A 67 -2.16 -3.67 8.53
C ALA A 67 -1.99 -2.21 8.09
N GLU A 68 -3.08 -1.57 7.65
CA GLU A 68 -3.10 -0.13 7.32
C GLU A 68 -2.76 0.72 8.55
N ALA A 69 -3.38 0.45 9.71
CA ALA A 69 -3.10 1.17 10.94
C ALA A 69 -1.62 1.05 11.34
N ARG A 70 -1.04 -0.15 11.27
CA ARG A 70 0.38 -0.37 11.53
C ARG A 70 1.29 0.41 10.58
N ALA A 71 0.95 0.41 9.29
CA ALA A 71 1.70 1.16 8.28
C ALA A 71 1.63 2.66 8.54
N TRP A 72 0.45 3.17 8.89
CA TRP A 72 0.21 4.54 9.30
C TRP A 72 1.04 4.96 10.52
N ASP A 73 1.06 4.15 11.58
CA ASP A 73 1.84 4.44 12.80
C ASP A 73 3.35 4.56 12.51
N THR A 74 3.84 3.82 11.53
CA THR A 74 5.25 3.87 11.09
C THR A 74 5.52 5.06 10.18
N LEU A 75 4.59 5.36 9.25
CA LEU A 75 4.77 6.38 8.22
C LEU A 75 4.49 7.81 8.72
N GLU A 76 3.60 8.00 9.70
CA GLU A 76 3.22 9.32 10.21
C GLU A 76 4.42 10.19 10.62
N PRO A 77 5.35 9.73 11.48
CA PRO A 77 6.50 10.55 11.86
C PRO A 77 7.43 10.83 10.67
N LEU A 78 7.60 9.84 9.79
CA LEU A 78 8.42 9.98 8.58
C LEU A 78 7.83 11.00 7.59
N MET A 79 6.49 11.06 7.46
CA MET A 79 5.81 12.02 6.61
C MET A 79 5.92 13.44 7.16
N ARG A 80 5.85 13.62 8.49
CA ARG A 80 6.10 14.93 9.11
C ARG A 80 7.51 15.42 8.83
N GLU A 81 8.51 14.57 9.01
CA GLU A 81 9.90 14.91 8.69
C GLU A 81 10.10 15.17 7.18
N GLY A 82 9.44 14.37 6.34
CA GLY A 82 9.50 14.50 4.88
C GLY A 82 9.04 15.85 4.32
N ALA A 83 8.29 16.65 5.08
CA ALA A 83 7.90 18.01 4.68
C ALA A 83 9.10 18.93 4.38
N ASN A 84 10.27 18.63 4.96
CA ASN A 84 11.46 19.46 4.81
C ASN A 84 12.20 19.20 3.49
N TYR A 85 11.84 18.15 2.74
CA TYR A 85 12.65 17.65 1.62
C TYR A 85 12.20 18.17 0.25
N GLN A 86 10.89 18.35 0.06
CA GLN A 86 10.32 18.77 -1.21
C GLN A 86 9.07 19.62 -0.99
N GLU A 87 9.17 20.91 -1.31
CA GLU A 87 8.09 21.88 -1.10
C GLU A 87 6.83 21.52 -1.89
N ASP A 88 7.00 21.08 -3.14
CA ASP A 88 5.90 20.64 -4.02
C ASP A 88 5.11 19.43 -3.47
N GLU A 89 5.71 18.68 -2.54
CA GLU A 89 5.12 17.51 -1.91
C GLU A 89 4.70 17.77 -0.47
N THR A 90 4.72 19.03 -0.02
CA THR A 90 4.33 19.44 1.33
C THR A 90 2.87 19.90 1.36
N PHE A 91 2.07 19.25 2.21
CA PHE A 91 0.64 19.50 2.33
C PHE A 91 0.24 19.79 3.78
N GLY A 92 -0.97 20.32 3.96
CA GLY A 92 -1.60 20.39 5.27
C GLY A 92 -2.01 19.00 5.75
N TYR A 93 -1.53 18.62 6.93
CA TYR A 93 -1.82 17.35 7.59
C TYR A 93 -2.36 17.60 8.99
N ILE A 94 -3.50 17.00 9.29
CA ILE A 94 -4.20 17.18 10.56
C ILE A 94 -4.05 15.99 11.51
N GLY A 95 -3.37 14.91 11.12
CA GLY A 95 -3.36 13.69 11.93
C GLY A 95 -4.64 12.86 11.85
N ALA A 96 -5.23 12.75 10.66
CA ALA A 96 -6.31 11.80 10.40
C ALA A 96 -6.11 11.14 9.03
N ALA A 97 -6.50 9.87 8.94
CA ALA A 97 -6.57 9.12 7.70
C ALA A 97 -8.02 9.07 7.20
N PHE A 98 -8.19 9.12 5.88
CA PHE A 98 -9.50 9.17 5.23
C PHE A 98 -9.64 8.07 4.18
N VAL A 99 -10.74 7.33 4.23
CA VAL A 99 -11.02 6.22 3.32
C VAL A 99 -12.45 6.27 2.78
N THR A 100 -12.73 5.42 1.81
CA THR A 100 -14.07 5.09 1.32
C THR A 100 -14.15 3.57 1.14
N GLU A 101 -15.35 3.01 0.95
CA GLU A 101 -15.52 1.57 0.64
C GLU A 101 -14.64 1.08 -0.52
N ARG A 102 -14.33 1.97 -1.48
CA ARG A 102 -13.55 1.66 -2.68
C ARG A 102 -12.04 1.61 -2.44
N PHE A 103 -11.58 1.92 -1.23
CA PHE A 103 -10.16 1.81 -0.86
C PHE A 103 -9.73 0.34 -0.80
N TYR A 104 -10.69 -0.56 -0.52
CA TYR A 104 -10.53 -2.00 -0.47
C TYR A 104 -10.83 -2.65 -1.83
N PRO A 105 -10.30 -3.87 -2.08
CA PRO A 105 -10.61 -4.66 -3.27
C PRO A 105 -12.11 -4.76 -3.56
N GLU A 106 -12.48 -4.82 -4.84
CA GLU A 106 -13.88 -4.77 -5.29
C GLU A 106 -14.76 -5.83 -4.60
N ARG A 107 -14.20 -7.03 -4.39
CA ARG A 107 -14.89 -8.16 -3.72
C ARG A 107 -15.24 -7.90 -2.24
N LEU A 108 -14.57 -6.93 -1.60
CA LEU A 108 -14.75 -6.53 -0.21
C LEU A 108 -15.61 -5.26 -0.05
N ILE A 109 -15.98 -4.56 -1.12
CA ILE A 109 -16.78 -3.32 -1.03
C ILE A 109 -18.07 -3.52 -0.21
N GLY A 110 -18.76 -4.65 -0.42
CA GLY A 110 -19.97 -4.98 0.35
C GLY A 110 -19.69 -5.14 1.86
N THR A 111 -18.57 -5.78 2.20
CA THR A 111 -18.10 -5.99 3.58
C THR A 111 -17.64 -4.69 4.23
N ALA A 112 -16.95 -3.83 3.47
CA ALA A 112 -16.54 -2.50 3.91
C ALA A 112 -17.77 -1.65 4.24
N ARG A 113 -18.78 -1.67 3.36
CA ARG A 113 -20.04 -0.95 3.57
C ARG A 113 -20.79 -1.43 4.82
N SER A 114 -20.86 -2.74 5.06
CA SER A 114 -21.46 -3.27 6.30
C SER A 114 -20.65 -2.95 7.56
N SER A 115 -19.36 -2.63 7.40
CA SER A 115 -18.46 -2.21 8.49
C SER A 115 -18.38 -0.69 8.65
N ASN A 116 -19.43 0.05 8.23
CA ASN A 116 -19.53 1.53 8.26
C ASN A 116 -18.52 2.28 7.37
N LEU A 117 -17.76 1.60 6.51
CA LEU A 117 -16.93 2.22 5.48
C LEU A 117 -17.79 2.35 4.23
N GLY A 118 -18.61 3.40 4.19
CA GLY A 118 -19.57 3.62 3.11
C GLY A 118 -18.96 4.26 1.85
N PRO A 119 -19.80 4.69 0.89
CA PRO A 119 -19.35 5.35 -0.35
C PRO A 119 -18.85 6.78 -0.15
N TYR A 120 -18.73 7.23 1.10
CA TYR A 120 -18.38 8.59 1.47
C TYR A 120 -17.01 8.63 2.13
N ILE A 121 -16.30 9.74 1.91
CA ILE A 121 -15.02 10.00 2.58
C ILE A 121 -15.28 10.04 4.08
N SER A 122 -14.65 9.11 4.80
CA SER A 122 -14.85 8.94 6.24
C SER A 122 -13.50 8.81 6.92
N VAL A 123 -13.41 9.29 8.15
CA VAL A 123 -12.22 9.15 8.99
C VAL A 123 -12.05 7.67 9.33
N SER A 124 -10.93 7.06 8.92
CA SER A 124 -10.58 5.70 9.32
C SER A 124 -9.78 5.68 10.62
N GLN A 125 -8.86 6.63 10.78
CA GLN A 125 -7.96 6.71 11.91
C GLN A 125 -7.74 8.17 12.30
N VAL A 126 -7.58 8.40 13.60
CA VAL A 126 -7.19 9.69 14.19
C VAL A 126 -5.99 9.40 15.08
N PHE A 127 -4.88 10.10 14.87
CA PHE A 127 -3.66 9.85 15.62
C PHE A 127 -3.72 10.57 16.98
N PRO A 128 -3.41 9.90 18.10
CA PRO A 128 -3.47 10.52 19.43
C PRO A 128 -2.61 11.78 19.54
N GLY A 129 -3.15 12.83 20.16
CA GLY A 129 -2.47 14.12 20.35
C GLY A 129 -2.30 14.95 19.07
N SER A 130 -2.81 14.47 17.94
CA SER A 130 -2.79 15.22 16.69
C SER A 130 -3.83 16.36 16.67
N PRO A 131 -3.71 17.33 15.74
CA PRO A 131 -4.72 18.37 15.59
C PRO A 131 -6.15 17.83 15.41
N ALA A 132 -6.32 16.73 14.67
CA ALA A 132 -7.61 16.07 14.46
C ALA A 132 -8.18 15.49 15.78
N ASP A 133 -7.34 14.86 16.59
CA ASP A 133 -7.72 14.32 17.91
C ASP A 133 -8.16 15.45 18.86
N LEU A 134 -7.34 16.51 18.93
CA LEU A 134 -7.64 17.70 19.74
C LEU A 134 -8.92 18.42 19.29
N ALA A 135 -9.24 18.36 18.01
CA ALA A 135 -10.48 18.88 17.45
C ALA A 135 -11.69 17.96 17.62
N GLY A 136 -11.50 16.79 18.23
CA GLY A 136 -12.55 15.83 18.56
C GLY A 136 -13.06 15.02 17.36
N LEU A 137 -12.28 14.92 16.27
CA LEU A 137 -12.58 13.99 15.19
C LEU A 137 -12.50 12.55 15.68
N MET A 138 -13.33 11.68 15.12
CA MET A 138 -13.39 10.27 15.48
C MET A 138 -13.46 9.37 14.26
N PRO A 139 -12.91 8.14 14.32
CA PRO A 139 -13.19 7.12 13.33
C PRO A 139 -14.69 6.97 13.08
N GLY A 140 -15.07 6.89 11.80
CA GLY A 140 -16.46 6.85 11.35
C GLY A 140 -17.10 8.22 11.10
N ASP A 141 -16.42 9.33 11.42
CA ASP A 141 -16.88 10.66 11.00
C ASP A 141 -16.87 10.77 9.47
N ARG A 142 -18.03 11.07 8.89
CA ARG A 142 -18.14 11.33 7.46
C ARG A 142 -17.73 12.76 7.17
N LEU A 143 -16.70 12.95 6.35
CA LEU A 143 -16.25 14.26 5.90
C LEU A 143 -17.26 14.88 4.93
N LEU A 144 -17.80 16.06 5.27
CA LEU A 144 -18.76 16.80 4.46
C LEU A 144 -18.11 17.95 3.69
N SER A 145 -17.19 18.68 4.34
CA SER A 145 -16.45 19.78 3.70
C SER A 145 -15.14 20.09 4.42
N ILE A 146 -14.20 20.69 3.68
CA ILE A 146 -12.98 21.31 4.21
C ILE A 146 -12.90 22.71 3.63
N ASN A 147 -12.74 23.73 4.49
CA ASN A 147 -12.60 25.14 4.10
C ASN A 147 -13.70 25.60 3.12
N GLY A 148 -14.94 25.19 3.37
CA GLY A 148 -16.11 25.48 2.54
C GLY A 148 -16.21 24.66 1.24
N THR A 149 -15.19 23.88 0.89
CA THR A 149 -15.20 22.99 -0.27
C THR A 149 -15.91 21.68 0.09
N ARG A 150 -17.07 21.42 -0.53
CA ARG A 150 -17.87 20.22 -0.26
C ARG A 150 -17.22 18.96 -0.82
N MET A 151 -17.30 17.89 -0.05
CA MET A 151 -16.91 16.56 -0.49
C MET A 151 -17.93 15.99 -1.47
N PRO A 152 -17.48 15.28 -2.52
CA PRO A 152 -18.39 14.64 -3.46
C PRO A 152 -19.27 13.61 -2.75
N ARG A 153 -20.56 13.58 -3.12
CA ARG A 153 -21.53 12.60 -2.56
C ARG A 153 -21.34 11.20 -3.12
N TRP A 154 -20.86 11.07 -4.35
CA TRP A 154 -20.73 9.82 -5.08
C TRP A 154 -19.40 9.81 -5.81
N ASP A 155 -18.32 9.49 -5.09
CA ASP A 155 -17.03 9.44 -5.75
C ASP A 155 -16.76 8.07 -6.35
N ARG A 156 -16.28 8.06 -7.59
CA ARG A 156 -16.04 6.84 -8.36
C ARG A 156 -14.66 6.24 -8.10
N ALA A 157 -13.76 6.89 -7.36
CA ALA A 157 -12.44 6.31 -7.10
C ALA A 157 -11.88 6.63 -5.70
N ALA A 158 -11.41 5.60 -4.99
CA ALA A 158 -10.62 5.73 -3.76
C ALA A 158 -9.41 6.66 -3.88
N ARG A 159 -8.82 6.73 -5.08
CA ARG A 159 -7.73 7.66 -5.43
C ARG A 159 -8.13 9.13 -5.33
N PHE A 160 -9.41 9.48 -5.42
CA PHE A 160 -9.81 10.89 -5.40
C PHE A 160 -9.82 11.46 -3.98
N ALA A 161 -10.23 10.66 -2.99
CA ALA A 161 -10.27 11.06 -1.59
C ALA A 161 -8.85 11.35 -1.08
N SER A 162 -7.89 10.45 -1.33
CA SER A 162 -6.51 10.60 -0.88
C SER A 162 -5.76 11.78 -1.51
N VAL A 163 -6.02 12.07 -2.79
CA VAL A 163 -5.34 13.14 -3.54
C VAL A 163 -5.93 14.51 -3.29
N LYS A 164 -7.26 14.63 -3.24
CA LYS A 164 -7.89 15.94 -3.12
C LYS A 164 -7.94 16.42 -1.69
N VAL A 165 -8.25 15.56 -0.72
CA VAL A 165 -8.41 15.96 0.69
C VAL A 165 -7.13 16.63 1.21
N LYS A 166 -5.96 16.05 0.96
CA LYS A 166 -4.68 16.61 1.39
C LYS A 166 -4.39 18.02 0.84
N ARG A 167 -4.89 18.32 -0.37
CA ARG A 167 -4.70 19.62 -1.04
C ARG A 167 -5.69 20.69 -0.57
N LEU A 168 -6.71 20.33 0.22
CA LEU A 168 -7.68 21.28 0.75
C LEU A 168 -7.28 21.86 2.11
N PHE A 169 -6.39 21.17 2.82
CA PHE A 169 -5.83 21.67 4.07
C PHE A 169 -4.71 22.66 3.78
N LYS A 170 -4.79 23.81 4.43
CA LYS A 170 -3.76 24.84 4.39
C LYS A 170 -2.83 24.64 5.59
N PRO A 171 -1.55 24.35 5.37
CA PRO A 171 -0.60 24.19 6.47
C PRO A 171 -0.41 25.49 7.23
N ASP A 172 -0.15 25.38 8.53
CA ASP A 172 0.10 26.48 9.47
C ASP A 172 -1.08 27.48 9.57
N GLU A 173 -2.29 27.06 9.15
CA GLU A 173 -3.53 27.80 9.23
C GLU A 173 -4.62 27.01 9.97
N LEU A 174 -5.61 27.73 10.51
CA LEU A 174 -6.81 27.13 11.06
C LEU A 174 -7.75 26.70 9.93
N ASN A 175 -7.95 25.40 9.80
CA ASN A 175 -8.81 24.80 8.81
C ASN A 175 -10.18 24.48 9.40
N VAL A 176 -11.24 24.74 8.64
CA VAL A 176 -12.60 24.47 9.07
C VAL A 176 -13.09 23.20 8.40
N ILE A 177 -13.51 22.22 9.20
CA ILE A 177 -14.01 20.93 8.74
C ILE A 177 -15.45 20.78 9.17
N GLU A 178 -16.30 20.28 8.28
CA GLU A 178 -17.64 19.81 8.64
C GLU A 178 -17.70 18.29 8.50
N VAL A 179 -18.16 17.61 9.54
CA VAL A 179 -18.33 16.16 9.56
C VAL A 179 -19.75 15.77 9.96
N SER A 180 -20.20 14.61 9.51
CA SER A 180 -21.43 13.99 10.00
C SER A 180 -21.07 12.79 10.87
N ARG A 181 -21.53 12.80 12.11
CA ARG A 181 -21.41 11.68 13.05
C ARG A 181 -22.80 11.24 13.47
N LYS A 182 -23.16 10.00 13.14
CA LYS A 182 -24.50 9.42 13.44
C LYS A 182 -25.65 10.34 12.97
N GLY A 183 -25.51 10.94 11.78
CA GLY A 183 -26.50 11.83 11.18
C GLY A 183 -26.50 13.28 11.69
N LYS A 184 -25.76 13.61 12.75
CA LYS A 184 -25.61 14.99 13.25
C LYS A 184 -24.39 15.63 12.61
N VAL A 185 -24.50 16.91 12.26
CA VAL A 185 -23.39 17.68 11.67
C VAL A 185 -22.60 18.38 12.78
N PHE A 186 -21.29 18.22 12.74
CA PHE A 186 -20.33 18.88 13.63
C PHE A 186 -19.37 19.71 12.80
N LYS A 187 -19.02 20.88 13.32
CA LYS A 187 -18.02 21.77 12.73
C LYS A 187 -16.80 21.76 13.64
N ALA A 188 -15.66 21.37 13.11
CA ALA A 188 -14.38 21.33 13.80
C ALA A 188 -13.45 22.40 13.22
N GLN A 189 -12.61 22.98 14.07
CA GLN A 189 -11.51 23.85 13.66
C GLN A 189 -10.21 23.13 13.98
N VAL A 190 -9.34 23.00 12.99
CA VAL A 190 -8.15 22.15 13.08
C VAL A 190 -6.94 22.87 12.51
N GLU A 191 -5.87 22.98 13.28
CA GLU A 191 -4.62 23.55 12.83
C GLU A 191 -3.83 22.49 12.05
N ALA A 192 -3.75 22.64 10.72
CA ALA A 192 -3.01 21.66 9.91
C ALA A 192 -1.51 21.97 10.00
N ARG A 193 -0.69 20.93 10.15
CA ARG A 193 0.77 21.03 10.15
C ARG A 193 1.31 20.66 8.77
N LYS A 194 2.52 21.09 8.44
CA LYS A 194 3.22 20.62 7.24
C LYS A 194 3.58 19.13 7.37
N ALA A 195 3.28 18.35 6.32
CA ALA A 195 3.72 16.97 6.16
C ALA A 195 3.83 16.62 4.67
N ALA A 196 4.75 15.72 4.33
CA ALA A 196 4.75 15.00 3.06
C ALA A 196 3.68 13.89 3.06
N TYR A 197 2.41 14.29 3.09
CA TYR A 197 1.30 13.36 3.28
C TYR A 197 0.96 12.57 2.00
N TYR A 198 1.00 11.25 2.12
CA TYR A 198 0.50 10.30 1.13
C TYR A 198 -0.47 9.34 1.81
N ALA A 199 -1.60 9.02 1.17
CA ALA A 199 -2.46 7.98 1.72
C ALA A 199 -1.76 6.62 1.65
N VAL A 200 -2.01 5.77 2.64
CA VAL A 200 -1.44 4.44 2.75
C VAL A 200 -2.51 3.41 2.46
N ALA A 201 -2.28 2.56 1.47
CA ALA A 201 -3.17 1.47 1.09
C ALA A 201 -2.46 0.13 1.27
N VAL A 202 -3.11 -0.79 1.98
CA VAL A 202 -2.65 -2.19 2.05
C VAL A 202 -3.55 -3.06 1.19
N SER A 203 -2.96 -3.94 0.39
CA SER A 203 -3.73 -4.84 -0.46
C SER A 203 -3.08 -6.22 -0.55
N ASN A 204 -3.90 -7.24 -0.71
CA ASN A 204 -3.46 -8.59 -1.10
C ASN A 204 -3.57 -8.83 -2.61
N GLU A 205 -4.01 -7.83 -3.38
CA GLU A 205 -4.11 -7.93 -4.84
C GLU A 205 -3.00 -7.10 -5.50
N ARG A 206 -2.22 -7.73 -6.39
CA ARG A 206 -1.45 -7.06 -7.45
C ARG A 206 -0.45 -5.97 -6.97
N VAL A 207 0.23 -6.17 -5.84
CA VAL A 207 1.35 -5.33 -5.39
C VAL A 207 2.61 -6.20 -5.21
N SER A 208 3.74 -5.78 -5.78
CA SER A 208 5.05 -6.43 -5.65
C SER A 208 5.74 -6.04 -4.34
N ASP A 209 5.10 -6.33 -3.21
CA ASP A 209 5.44 -5.91 -1.84
C ASP A 209 5.22 -4.43 -1.51
N MET A 210 5.78 -3.51 -2.28
CA MET A 210 5.56 -2.07 -2.05
C MET A 210 5.62 -1.26 -3.34
N ARG A 211 4.86 -0.16 -3.40
CA ARG A 211 4.87 0.76 -4.55
C ARG A 211 4.54 2.19 -4.16
N ALA A 212 5.40 3.10 -4.63
CA ALA A 212 5.18 4.53 -4.69
C ALA A 212 4.52 4.88 -6.05
N ASP A 213 3.32 5.48 -6.06
CA ASP A 213 2.62 5.85 -7.30
C ASP A 213 2.48 7.37 -7.54
N GLY A 214 3.11 8.19 -6.70
CA GLY A 214 3.09 9.66 -6.75
C GLY A 214 1.97 10.27 -5.92
N GLU A 215 0.97 9.48 -5.55
CA GLU A 215 -0.19 9.97 -4.78
C GLU A 215 -0.41 9.19 -3.50
N MET A 216 -0.05 7.90 -3.49
CA MET A 216 -0.22 6.98 -2.37
C MET A 216 1.01 6.09 -2.18
N VAL A 217 1.13 5.55 -0.98
CA VAL A 217 2.01 4.43 -0.64
C VAL A 217 1.16 3.16 -0.66
N TRP A 218 1.55 2.21 -1.50
CA TRP A 218 0.91 0.89 -1.56
C TRP A 218 1.83 -0.14 -0.92
N LEU A 219 1.29 -0.96 -0.02
CA LEU A 219 1.98 -2.08 0.61
C LEU A 219 1.19 -3.37 0.39
N SER A 220 1.88 -4.50 0.22
CA SER A 220 1.24 -5.81 0.24
C SER A 220 0.90 -6.20 1.68
N LEU A 221 -0.20 -6.92 1.88
CA LEU A 221 -0.53 -7.47 3.19
C LEU A 221 0.59 -8.40 3.70
N ASP A 222 1.18 -9.19 2.80
CA ASP A 222 2.28 -10.12 3.12
C ASP A 222 3.54 -9.39 3.59
N LEU A 223 3.87 -8.22 3.03
CA LEU A 223 4.99 -7.41 3.49
C LEU A 223 4.73 -6.89 4.91
N VAL A 224 3.54 -6.33 5.15
CA VAL A 224 3.19 -5.77 6.45
C VAL A 224 3.20 -6.89 7.50
N GLU A 225 2.52 -8.01 7.28
CA GLU A 225 2.46 -9.11 8.25
C GLU A 225 3.77 -9.90 8.36
N GLY A 226 4.51 -10.06 7.26
CA GLY A 226 5.72 -10.87 7.20
C GLY A 226 6.97 -10.20 7.79
N VAL A 227 7.07 -8.86 7.72
CA VAL A 227 8.18 -8.12 8.33
C VAL A 227 7.79 -7.76 9.76
N THR A 228 8.06 -8.64 10.72
CA THR A 228 7.64 -8.47 12.12
C THR A 228 8.53 -7.52 12.92
N ASP A 229 9.81 -7.41 12.56
CA ASP A 229 10.74 -6.48 13.19
C ASP A 229 10.35 -5.02 12.86
N PRO A 230 10.07 -4.17 13.87
CA PRO A 230 9.60 -2.81 13.63
C PRO A 230 10.60 -1.93 12.85
N ASN A 231 11.90 -2.10 13.07
CA ASN A 231 12.94 -1.32 12.39
C ASN A 231 13.01 -1.71 10.90
N ASN A 232 13.03 -3.01 10.60
CA ASN A 232 13.00 -3.50 9.22
C ASN A 232 11.74 -3.05 8.47
N PHE A 233 10.59 -3.00 9.15
CA PHE A 233 9.36 -2.48 8.56
C PHE A 233 9.45 -0.98 8.30
N ALA A 234 10.03 -0.21 9.23
CA ALA A 234 10.31 1.21 9.04
C ALA A 234 11.26 1.46 7.86
N TYR A 235 12.27 0.60 7.64
CA TYR A 235 13.17 0.70 6.49
C TYR A 235 12.43 0.58 5.16
N ALA A 236 11.51 -0.38 5.04
CA ALA A 236 10.67 -0.53 3.86
C ALA A 236 9.75 0.69 3.67
N CYS A 237 9.12 1.17 4.74
CA CYS A 237 8.23 2.33 4.74
C CYS A 237 8.96 3.61 4.31
N ALA A 238 10.14 3.88 4.88
CA ALA A 238 10.94 5.04 4.55
C ALA A 238 11.40 5.01 3.08
N TYR A 239 11.83 3.84 2.57
CA TYR A 239 12.24 3.68 1.18
C TYR A 239 11.12 3.96 0.18
N VAL A 240 9.91 3.44 0.43
CA VAL A 240 8.77 3.70 -0.47
C VAL A 240 8.27 5.15 -0.35
N LEU A 241 8.29 5.73 0.85
CA LEU A 241 7.94 7.13 1.06
C LEU A 241 8.92 8.07 0.35
N ALA A 242 10.23 7.82 0.47
CA ALA A 242 11.29 8.59 -0.17
C ALA A 242 11.09 8.66 -1.69
N GLN A 243 10.67 7.57 -2.35
CA GLN A 243 10.38 7.59 -3.79
C GLN A 243 9.26 8.58 -4.17
N ASN A 244 8.22 8.70 -3.34
CA ASN A 244 7.14 9.66 -3.56
C ASN A 244 7.61 11.10 -3.28
N ILE A 245 8.28 11.35 -2.14
CA ILE A 245 8.85 12.67 -1.79
C ILE A 245 9.78 13.17 -2.90
N MET A 246 10.61 12.29 -3.45
CA MET A 246 11.53 12.61 -4.53
C MET A 246 10.89 12.52 -5.93
N ARG A 247 9.58 12.30 -6.01
CA ARG A 247 8.77 12.33 -7.24
C ARG A 247 9.25 11.37 -8.31
N HIS A 248 9.81 10.23 -7.90
CA HIS A 248 10.31 9.19 -8.82
C HIS A 248 9.21 8.66 -9.74
N PRO A 249 7.96 8.44 -9.29
CA PRO A 249 6.87 8.01 -10.17
C PRO A 249 6.59 9.02 -11.31
N GLU A 250 6.51 10.32 -11.00
CA GLU A 250 6.35 11.38 -12.00
C GLU A 250 7.53 11.43 -12.97
N LYS A 251 8.76 11.43 -12.44
CA LYS A 251 10.00 11.49 -13.21
C LYS A 251 10.11 10.33 -14.20
N ARG A 252 9.80 9.10 -13.76
CA ARG A 252 9.74 7.91 -14.62
C ARG A 252 8.67 8.02 -15.72
N ARG A 253 7.47 8.49 -15.39
CA ARG A 253 6.36 8.63 -16.37
C ARG A 253 6.65 9.68 -17.44
N LYS A 254 7.30 10.78 -17.06
CA LYS A 254 7.61 11.90 -17.96
C LYS A 254 8.96 11.77 -18.66
N ASN A 255 9.72 10.68 -18.42
CA ASN A 255 11.15 10.57 -18.78
C ASN A 255 11.95 11.82 -18.36
N GLN A 256 11.57 12.41 -17.23
CA GLN A 256 12.14 13.65 -16.72
C GLN A 256 13.25 13.32 -15.74
N TRP A 257 14.43 13.88 -15.99
CA TRP A 257 15.62 13.69 -15.16
C TRP A 257 16.01 14.99 -14.49
N MET A 258 16.36 14.91 -13.21
CA MET A 258 16.93 16.02 -12.45
C MET A 258 18.45 16.01 -12.62
N GLY A 259 19.10 17.18 -12.56
CA GLY A 259 20.56 17.30 -12.67
C GLY A 259 21.31 16.34 -11.74
N GLN A 260 20.93 16.29 -10.47
CA GLN A 260 21.51 15.37 -9.47
C GLN A 260 21.37 13.89 -9.88
N VAL A 261 20.17 13.47 -10.30
CA VAL A 261 19.92 12.08 -10.74
C VAL A 261 20.73 11.76 -12.01
N LEU A 262 20.87 12.73 -12.92
CA LEU A 262 21.70 12.59 -14.12
C LEU A 262 23.18 12.41 -13.77
N ASP A 263 23.69 13.15 -12.79
CA ASP A 263 25.09 13.07 -12.37
C ASP A 263 25.42 11.68 -11.80
N ILE A 264 24.57 11.16 -10.90
CA ILE A 264 24.67 9.79 -10.37
C ILE A 264 24.67 8.77 -11.53
N ALA A 265 23.74 8.94 -12.47
CA ALA A 265 23.54 7.99 -13.56
C ALA A 265 24.70 8.03 -14.59
N ALA A 266 25.28 9.20 -14.86
CA ALA A 266 26.38 9.39 -15.80
C ALA A 266 27.68 8.72 -15.31
N GLN A 267 27.98 8.81 -14.01
CA GLN A 267 29.21 8.25 -13.43
C GLN A 267 29.27 6.72 -13.50
N THR A 268 28.12 6.04 -13.40
CA THR A 268 28.04 4.57 -13.53
C THR A 268 27.99 4.09 -14.97
N GLY A 269 27.88 5.01 -15.94
CA GLY A 269 27.67 4.73 -17.36
C GLY A 269 28.80 5.15 -18.30
N GLY A 270 29.76 5.95 -17.84
CA GLY A 270 30.93 6.38 -18.63
C GLY A 270 30.63 7.36 -19.77
N ILE A 271 29.56 8.16 -19.67
CA ILE A 271 29.16 9.12 -20.72
C ILE A 271 29.18 10.55 -20.15
N THR A 272 29.73 11.50 -20.91
CA THR A 272 29.72 12.93 -20.60
C THR A 272 28.31 13.54 -20.63
N THR A 273 28.01 14.38 -19.64
CA THR A 273 26.71 15.01 -19.37
C THR A 273 26.21 15.95 -20.48
N THR A 274 27.07 16.34 -21.42
CA THR A 274 26.80 17.40 -22.39
C THR A 274 26.19 16.96 -23.74
N GLY A 275 25.85 15.67 -23.93
CA GLY A 275 25.31 15.18 -25.22
C GLY A 275 24.52 13.87 -25.20
N ALA A 276 24.05 13.42 -24.03
CA ALA A 276 23.63 12.04 -23.79
C ALA A 276 22.12 11.80 -23.57
N LEU A 277 21.25 12.70 -24.04
CA LEU A 277 19.80 12.60 -23.78
C LEU A 277 19.10 11.43 -24.51
N GLY A 278 19.69 10.86 -25.56
CA GLY A 278 19.01 9.87 -26.42
C GLY A 278 19.21 8.39 -26.07
N ASN A 279 20.31 8.00 -25.41
CA ASN A 279 20.78 6.60 -25.38
C ASN A 279 20.74 5.92 -24.00
N PHE A 280 19.98 6.45 -23.06
CA PHE A 280 20.01 5.96 -21.70
C PHE A 280 19.06 4.78 -21.48
N SER A 281 19.55 3.70 -20.89
CA SER A 281 18.76 2.48 -20.67
C SER A 281 17.91 2.53 -19.40
N GLY A 282 16.68 2.02 -19.46
CA GLY A 282 15.71 1.96 -18.36
C GLY A 282 16.23 1.31 -17.05
N ARG A 283 17.22 0.42 -17.15
CA ARG A 283 17.85 -0.23 -15.98
C ARG A 283 18.78 0.70 -15.19
N ARG A 284 19.51 1.60 -15.87
CA ARG A 284 20.44 2.53 -15.19
C ARG A 284 19.67 3.58 -14.39
N TYR A 285 18.58 4.04 -14.99
CA TYR A 285 17.58 4.91 -14.39
C TYR A 285 16.98 4.34 -13.10
N HIS A 286 16.56 3.08 -13.12
CA HIS A 286 16.01 2.42 -11.93
C HIS A 286 17.02 2.38 -10.78
N TRP A 287 18.29 2.09 -11.08
CA TRP A 287 19.34 2.00 -10.05
C TRP A 287 19.64 3.36 -9.39
N ALA A 288 19.77 4.45 -10.17
CA ALA A 288 20.05 5.77 -9.61
C ALA A 288 18.92 6.26 -8.68
N PHE A 289 17.66 5.99 -9.05
CA PHE A 289 16.51 6.25 -8.18
C PHE A 289 16.52 5.40 -6.91
N SER A 290 16.97 4.13 -6.98
CA SER A 290 17.14 3.33 -5.76
C SER A 290 18.15 3.95 -4.81
N VAL A 291 19.28 4.46 -5.32
CA VAL A 291 20.30 5.14 -4.50
C VAL A 291 19.77 6.44 -3.88
N GLU A 292 19.08 7.28 -4.64
CA GLU A 292 18.44 8.51 -4.13
C GLU A 292 17.39 8.19 -3.06
N ALA A 293 16.58 7.14 -3.27
CA ALA A 293 15.57 6.72 -2.30
C ALA A 293 16.21 6.21 -1.00
N ASP A 294 17.33 5.47 -1.06
CA ASP A 294 18.03 5.01 0.14
C ASP A 294 18.64 6.15 0.93
N LEU A 295 19.27 7.11 0.25
CA LEU A 295 19.82 8.31 0.88
C LEU A 295 18.72 9.02 1.68
N VAL A 296 17.60 9.35 1.03
CA VAL A 296 16.50 10.06 1.66
C VAL A 296 15.87 9.22 2.78
N ALA A 297 15.68 7.92 2.57
CA ALA A 297 15.15 7.03 3.61
C ALA A 297 16.04 6.98 4.86
N LEU A 298 17.36 6.85 4.70
CA LEU A 298 18.32 6.82 5.80
C LEU A 298 18.29 8.11 6.63
N TYR A 299 18.19 9.27 5.97
CA TYR A 299 18.04 10.55 6.65
C TYR A 299 16.69 10.69 7.36
N LEU A 300 15.58 10.34 6.70
CA LEU A 300 14.24 10.38 7.32
C LEU A 300 14.18 9.51 8.58
N LEU A 301 14.66 8.26 8.48
CA LEU A 301 14.72 7.32 9.60
C LEU A 301 15.56 7.88 10.75
N SER A 302 16.75 8.38 10.44
CA SER A 302 17.68 8.88 11.46
C SER A 302 17.18 10.15 12.14
N ALA A 303 16.50 11.04 11.40
CA ALA A 303 15.93 12.27 11.93
C ALA A 303 14.80 12.01 12.93
N VAL A 304 13.99 10.97 12.71
CA VAL A 304 12.92 10.57 13.64
C VAL A 304 13.38 9.54 14.70
N GLY A 305 14.67 9.24 14.76
CA GLY A 305 15.30 8.48 15.84
C GLY A 305 15.43 6.96 15.63
N TYR A 306 15.20 6.43 14.43
CA TYR A 306 15.51 5.04 14.13
C TYR A 306 17.02 4.78 14.09
N ASP A 307 17.43 3.62 14.57
CA ASP A 307 18.76 3.08 14.23
C ASP A 307 18.75 2.67 12.77
N VAL A 308 19.78 3.07 12.02
CA VAL A 308 19.94 2.77 10.59
C VAL A 308 21.12 1.84 10.33
N SER A 309 21.85 1.41 11.37
CA SER A 309 23.04 0.55 11.24
C SER A 309 22.74 -0.77 10.52
N ALA A 310 21.53 -1.31 10.69
CA ALA A 310 21.09 -2.56 10.08
C ALA A 310 20.42 -2.38 8.69
N TYR A 311 20.22 -1.14 8.22
CA TYR A 311 19.55 -0.86 6.94
C TYR A 311 20.22 -1.55 5.74
N PRO A 312 21.57 -1.58 5.59
CA PRO A 312 22.23 -2.28 4.49
C PRO A 312 22.02 -3.79 4.57
N ASN A 313 22.05 -4.39 5.77
CA ASN A 313 21.84 -5.82 5.96
C ASN A 313 20.39 -6.24 5.64
N PHE A 314 19.42 -5.38 5.97
CA PHE A 314 18.04 -5.56 5.57
C PHE A 314 17.92 -5.64 4.05
N TRP A 315 18.46 -4.66 3.32
CA TRP A 315 18.39 -4.64 1.86
C TRP A 315 19.21 -5.75 1.20
N GLN A 316 20.37 -6.12 1.76
CA GLN A 316 21.18 -7.22 1.26
C GLN A 316 20.36 -8.51 1.18
N LYS A 317 19.59 -8.84 2.23
CA LYS A 317 18.72 -10.01 2.24
C LYS A 317 17.68 -9.95 1.12
N GLN A 318 17.01 -8.80 0.97
CA GLN A 318 15.99 -8.62 -0.07
C GLN A 318 16.56 -8.69 -1.50
N LEU A 319 17.75 -8.11 -1.72
CA LEU A 319 18.44 -8.15 -3.01
C LEU A 319 18.89 -9.56 -3.38
N VAL A 320 19.35 -10.35 -2.41
CA VAL A 320 19.68 -11.77 -2.62
C VAL A 320 18.43 -12.58 -2.95
N LEU A 321 17.33 -12.38 -2.22
CA LEU A 321 16.06 -13.09 -2.42
C LEU A 321 15.41 -12.76 -3.78
N SER A 322 15.50 -11.52 -4.23
CA SER A 322 14.96 -11.07 -5.52
C SER A 322 15.87 -11.38 -6.71
N SER A 323 17.14 -11.71 -6.47
CA SER A 323 18.10 -12.07 -7.51
C SER A 323 17.82 -13.46 -8.07
N LYS A 324 17.72 -13.56 -9.41
CA LYS A 324 17.61 -14.86 -10.11
C LYS A 324 18.79 -15.79 -9.83
N ARG A 325 19.94 -15.24 -9.44
CA ARG A 325 21.17 -16.00 -9.14
C ARG A 325 21.30 -16.34 -7.66
N GLY A 326 20.34 -15.95 -6.82
CA GLY A 326 20.43 -16.09 -5.35
C GLY A 326 21.68 -15.41 -4.76
N SER A 327 22.18 -14.38 -5.42
CA SER A 327 23.42 -13.67 -5.04
C SER A 327 23.39 -12.23 -5.52
N LEU A 328 24.13 -11.36 -4.82
CA LEU A 328 24.22 -9.94 -5.14
C LEU A 328 24.89 -9.72 -6.50
N GLU A 329 24.25 -8.92 -7.36
CA GLU A 329 24.88 -8.38 -8.56
C GLU A 329 25.93 -7.31 -8.20
N PRO A 330 26.89 -6.99 -9.09
CA PRO A 330 27.89 -5.96 -8.82
C PRO A 330 27.29 -4.61 -8.40
N ARG A 331 26.16 -4.22 -9.01
CA ARG A 331 25.43 -2.98 -8.71
C ARG A 331 24.71 -3.00 -7.37
N ASP A 332 24.32 -4.17 -6.89
CA ASP A 332 23.73 -4.33 -5.56
C ASP A 332 24.81 -4.09 -4.50
N ARG A 333 26.03 -4.60 -4.71
CA ARG A 333 27.18 -4.33 -3.83
C ARG A 333 27.54 -2.85 -3.81
N GLU A 334 27.52 -2.21 -4.98
CA GLU A 334 27.74 -0.77 -5.12
C GLU A 334 26.71 0.03 -4.29
N ARG A 335 25.42 -0.28 -4.46
CA ARG A 335 24.33 0.33 -3.71
C ARG A 335 24.50 0.12 -2.19
N LEU A 336 24.87 -1.07 -1.74
CA LEU A 336 25.13 -1.36 -0.32
C LEU A 336 26.32 -0.57 0.24
N GLU A 337 27.40 -0.39 -0.53
CA GLU A 337 28.53 0.46 -0.09
C GLU A 337 28.11 1.93 0.01
N ILE A 338 27.29 2.41 -0.91
CA ILE A 338 26.73 3.77 -0.84
C ILE A 338 25.88 3.92 0.42
N MET A 339 25.02 2.95 0.77
CA MET A 339 24.26 3.00 2.03
C MET A 339 25.18 3.13 3.25
N HIS A 340 26.27 2.35 3.31
CA HIS A 340 27.26 2.48 4.39
C HIS A 340 27.93 3.86 4.41
N GLN A 341 28.23 4.44 3.24
CA GLN A 341 28.79 5.79 3.13
C GLN A 341 27.84 6.85 3.68
N VAL A 342 26.56 6.77 3.34
CA VAL A 342 25.51 7.66 3.88
C VAL A 342 25.38 7.50 5.39
N ILE A 343 25.38 6.28 5.90
CA ILE A 343 25.32 6.03 7.35
C ILE A 343 26.51 6.69 8.06
N ARG A 344 27.75 6.54 7.53
CA ARG A 344 28.94 7.22 8.08
C ARG A 344 28.80 8.75 8.10
N SER A 345 28.18 9.33 7.08
CA SER A 345 27.90 10.77 7.02
C SER A 345 26.90 11.18 8.09
N ILE A 346 25.78 10.46 8.22
CA ILE A 346 24.78 10.65 9.27
C ILE A 346 25.41 10.54 10.66
N ASP A 347 26.22 9.51 10.92
CA ASP A 347 26.92 9.32 12.20
C ASP A 347 27.87 10.48 12.49
N GLY A 348 28.56 10.98 11.47
CA GLY A 348 29.37 12.19 11.56
C GLY A 348 28.55 13.43 11.92
N LYS A 349 27.34 13.59 11.37
CA LYS A 349 26.41 14.67 11.75
C LYS A 349 25.94 14.51 13.20
N LYS A 350 25.53 13.31 13.60
CA LYS A 350 25.14 12.97 14.99
C LYS A 350 26.25 13.29 15.99
N ALA A 351 27.48 12.87 15.71
CA ALA A 351 28.63 13.06 16.61
C ALA A 351 28.97 14.54 16.86
N ARG A 352 28.64 15.43 15.91
CA ARG A 352 28.85 16.88 16.03
C ARG A 352 27.60 17.66 16.47
N GLY A 353 26.50 16.97 16.77
CA GLY A 353 25.22 17.62 17.10
C GLY A 353 24.63 18.43 15.95
N ALA A 354 24.99 18.11 14.71
CA ALA A 354 24.43 18.77 13.52
C ALA A 354 23.02 18.23 13.20
N PHE A 355 22.24 19.04 12.49
CA PHE A 355 20.91 18.62 12.03
C PHE A 355 21.03 17.42 11.07
N ILE A 356 20.16 16.41 11.27
CA ILE A 356 20.19 15.17 10.49
C ILE A 356 19.36 15.37 9.22
N PHE A 357 19.97 15.99 8.23
CA PHE A 357 19.31 16.36 6.98
C PHE A 357 20.30 16.39 5.81
N PRO A 358 19.91 15.94 4.60
CA PRO A 358 20.80 15.86 3.44
C PRO A 358 20.86 17.20 2.70
N GLU A 359 21.27 18.27 3.40
CA GLU A 359 21.31 19.63 2.86
C GLU A 359 22.16 19.73 1.59
N GLU A 360 23.36 19.15 1.62
CA GLU A 360 24.30 19.18 0.50
C GLU A 360 23.71 18.49 -0.74
N TYR A 361 23.06 17.34 -0.55
CA TYR A 361 22.39 16.62 -1.62
C TYR A 361 21.24 17.42 -2.23
N LEU A 362 20.35 17.97 -1.40
CA LEU A 362 19.23 18.76 -1.87
C LEU A 362 19.69 20.05 -2.58
N ALA A 363 20.84 20.60 -2.20
CA ALA A 363 21.49 21.73 -2.86
C ALA A 363 22.19 21.37 -4.19
N GLY A 364 22.32 20.09 -4.55
CA GLY A 364 22.93 19.66 -5.81
C GLY A 364 24.22 18.86 -5.68
N ASP A 365 24.80 18.76 -4.50
CA ASP A 365 26.04 18.01 -4.30
C ASP A 365 25.77 16.51 -4.13
N THR A 366 26.15 15.72 -5.13
CA THR A 366 25.96 14.27 -5.10
C THR A 366 27.15 13.51 -4.50
N SER A 367 28.16 14.19 -3.96
CA SER A 367 29.40 13.59 -3.43
C SER A 367 29.16 12.49 -2.39
N GLU A 368 28.14 12.61 -1.56
CA GLU A 368 27.78 11.66 -0.51
C GLU A 368 27.37 10.28 -1.04
N ILE A 369 26.84 10.23 -2.26
CA ILE A 369 26.39 8.99 -2.91
C ILE A 369 27.25 8.61 -4.12
N GLN A 370 28.35 9.32 -4.33
CA GLN A 370 29.38 8.95 -5.27
C GLN A 370 30.40 8.07 -4.56
N LEU A 371 30.55 6.84 -5.05
CA LEU A 371 31.72 6.06 -4.68
C LEU A 371 32.94 6.70 -5.34
N LYS A 372 33.91 7.09 -4.52
CA LYS A 372 35.25 7.43 -5.03
C LYS A 372 35.75 6.19 -5.77
N LYS A 373 35.73 6.23 -7.11
CA LYS A 373 36.32 5.16 -7.94
C LYS A 373 37.68 4.82 -7.34
N PHE A 374 37.88 3.55 -7.03
CA PHE A 374 39.14 2.97 -6.54
C PHE A 374 40.34 3.78 -7.05
N ALA A 375 40.91 4.63 -6.19
CA ALA A 375 42.20 5.27 -6.40
C ALA A 375 43.33 4.24 -6.21
N ALA A 376 43.23 3.13 -6.95
CA ALA A 376 44.13 2.00 -6.89
C ALA A 376 44.23 1.33 -8.28
N SER A 377 44.52 2.13 -9.31
CA SER A 377 45.02 1.57 -10.58
C SER A 377 45.95 2.50 -11.37
N SER A 378 46.64 3.44 -10.73
CA SER A 378 47.63 4.27 -11.45
C SER A 378 48.95 4.56 -10.70
N ASP A 379 49.21 3.97 -9.53
CA ASP A 379 50.49 4.10 -8.82
C ASP A 379 51.21 2.75 -8.60
N LYS A 380 51.39 1.99 -9.68
CA LYS A 380 52.45 0.96 -9.76
C LYS A 380 53.17 0.94 -11.12
N ASN A 381 53.37 2.12 -11.70
CA ASN A 381 54.37 2.36 -12.73
C ASN A 381 55.06 3.69 -12.45
N ALA A 382 55.87 3.72 -11.39
CA ALA A 382 56.92 4.72 -11.21
C ALA A 382 58.06 4.16 -10.34
N SER A 383 59.23 4.05 -10.99
CA SER A 383 60.56 3.59 -10.52
C SER A 383 60.70 2.05 -10.36
N MET A 384 61.54 1.31 -11.10
CA MET A 384 62.60 1.61 -12.07
C MET A 384 63.49 2.81 -11.71
N TYR A 385 64.28 2.67 -10.65
CA TYR A 385 65.65 3.19 -10.56
C TYR A 385 66.44 2.37 -9.54
N SER A 386 67.64 1.91 -9.95
CA SER A 386 68.81 1.46 -9.15
C SER A 386 68.59 0.32 -8.14
N ASN A 387 69.27 -0.82 -8.18
CA ASN A 387 70.55 -1.25 -8.78
C ASN A 387 70.46 -2.73 -9.20
#